data_AF-A0A4Y2QDW9-F1
#
_entry.id   AF-A0A4Y2QDW9-F1
#
_cell.length_a   1.000
_cell.length_b   1.000
_cell.length_c   1.000
_cell.angle_alpha   90.00
_cell.angle_beta   90.00
_cell.angle_gamma   90.00
#
_symmetry.space_group_name_H-M   'P 1'
#
loop_
_entity.id
_entity.type
_entity.pdbx_description
1 polymer ?
#
loop_
_entity_poly.entity_id
_entity_poly.type
_entity_poly.pdbx_seq_one_letter_code
_entity_poly.pdbx_strand_id
1 'polypeptide(L)'
;MIIGFRTKGGSISETANFVNCSRAAVVKVYRAWQYGAIQNQWRGTCGAPQAIDDRGERRLRRCVQANRHATVEQLTAQMNQGATKSVSSTTVQRTLLCMGLRSRRLVIFPQNNGIYQQDNARRHTACSVCAWFEEHQDEFTVLPWLANSLDLNPIENLWDHLDQVVRAMDPQPRNLAQLATALELARLNIPVNTFRNLIDSLPARLAAVRSAKGGYSGF
;
A
#
# COMPACT_ATOMS: atom_id res chain seq x y z
N MET A 1 13.00 17.12 41.39
CA MET A 1 13.80 16.77 42.58
C MET A 1 14.90 17.79 42.89
N ILE A 2 15.86 18.03 41.97
CA ILE A 2 16.96 19.02 42.17
C ILE A 2 16.45 20.46 42.40
N ILE A 3 15.58 20.96 41.53
CA ILE A 3 15.07 22.34 41.59
C ILE A 3 14.29 22.59 42.89
N GLY A 4 13.37 21.69 43.25
CA GLY A 4 12.53 21.82 44.45
C GLY A 4 13.28 21.76 45.79
N PHE A 5 14.44 21.09 45.85
CA PHE A 5 15.27 21.07 47.05
C PHE A 5 16.08 22.38 47.19
N ARG A 6 16.51 22.94 46.06
CA ARG A 6 17.25 24.22 46.00
C ARG A 6 16.36 25.42 46.32
N THR A 7 15.10 25.42 45.90
CA THR A 7 14.14 26.49 46.23
C THR A 7 13.73 26.53 47.70
N LYS A 8 13.91 25.42 48.43
CA LYS A 8 13.71 25.34 49.89
C LYS A 8 14.95 25.74 50.71
N GLY A 9 15.99 26.27 50.06
CA GLY A 9 17.21 26.77 50.73
C GLY A 9 18.32 25.72 50.91
N GLY A 10 18.15 24.49 50.40
CA GLY A 10 19.19 23.46 50.50
C GLY A 10 20.48 23.80 49.74
N SER A 11 21.64 23.50 50.33
CA SER A 11 22.94 23.73 49.70
C SER A 11 23.15 22.82 48.48
N ILE A 12 24.10 23.19 47.61
CA ILE A 12 24.44 22.39 46.42
C ILE A 12 24.92 20.99 46.81
N SER A 13 25.69 20.88 47.91
CA SER A 13 26.24 19.61 48.39
C SER A 13 25.15 18.70 48.96
N GLU A 14 24.23 19.23 49.76
CA GLU A 14 23.10 18.46 50.30
C GLU A 14 22.17 17.99 49.18
N THR A 15 21.91 18.85 48.20
CA THR A 15 21.09 18.47 47.04
C THR A 15 21.76 17.32 46.28
N ALA A 16 23.07 17.42 46.00
CA ALA A 16 23.84 16.41 45.28
C ALA A 16 23.83 15.04 45.99
N ASN A 17 23.99 15.04 47.31
CA ASN A 17 23.91 13.83 48.13
C ASN A 17 22.50 13.25 48.14
N PHE A 18 21.47 14.10 48.24
CA PHE A 18 20.07 13.67 48.24
C PHE A 18 19.63 13.06 46.91
N VAL A 19 20.07 13.63 45.78
CA VAL A 19 19.75 13.09 44.44
C VAL A 19 20.77 12.08 43.91
N ASN A 20 21.77 11.73 44.72
CA ASN A 20 22.89 10.85 44.37
C ASN A 20 23.53 11.17 43.00
N CYS A 21 23.85 12.45 42.77
CA CYS A 21 24.51 12.88 41.53
C CYS A 21 25.59 13.93 41.81
N SER A 22 26.44 14.22 40.83
CA SER A 22 27.56 15.15 41.06
C SER A 22 27.08 16.58 41.34
N ARG A 23 27.82 17.30 42.20
CA ARG A 23 27.59 18.74 42.47
C ARG A 23 27.54 19.57 41.18
N ALA A 24 28.34 19.20 40.18
CA ALA A 24 28.35 19.83 38.87
C ALA A 24 27.04 19.63 38.09
N ALA A 25 26.44 18.43 38.15
CA ALA A 25 25.13 18.16 37.54
C ALA A 25 24.02 18.98 38.20
N VAL A 26 24.03 19.09 39.54
CA VAL A 26 23.11 19.94 40.30
C VAL A 26 23.21 21.40 39.87
N VAL A 27 24.43 21.95 39.79
CA VAL A 27 24.66 23.34 39.35
C VAL A 27 24.20 23.55 37.91
N LYS A 28 24.50 22.61 37.01
CA LYS A 28 24.12 22.69 35.59
C LYS A 28 22.60 22.71 35.41
N VAL A 29 21.89 21.81 36.09
CA VAL A 29 20.42 21.74 36.05
C VAL A 29 19.80 22.98 36.71
N TYR A 30 20.32 23.42 37.87
CA TYR A 30 19.77 24.58 38.57
C TYR A 30 19.99 25.89 37.80
N ARG A 31 21.17 26.09 37.20
CA ARG A 31 21.44 27.25 36.32
C ARG A 31 20.58 27.22 35.05
N ALA A 32 20.41 26.05 34.44
CA ALA A 32 19.54 25.90 33.27
C ALA A 32 18.07 26.20 33.60
N TRP A 33 17.62 25.93 34.83
CA TRP A 33 16.30 26.33 35.32
C TRP A 33 16.21 27.83 35.63
N GLN A 34 17.21 28.40 36.31
CA GLN A 34 17.19 29.80 36.75
C GLN A 34 17.29 30.81 35.59
N TYR A 35 17.97 30.43 34.50
CA TYR A 35 18.27 31.33 33.39
C TYR A 35 17.81 30.82 32.01
N GLY A 36 17.14 29.66 31.92
CA GLY A 36 16.82 29.03 30.64
C GLY A 36 15.42 28.40 30.58
N ALA A 37 14.91 28.27 29.36
CA ALA A 37 13.76 27.42 29.07
C ALA A 37 14.23 25.95 29.11
N ILE A 38 13.84 25.21 30.16
CA ILE A 38 14.15 23.78 30.23
C ILE A 38 13.37 23.07 29.13
N GLN A 39 14.03 22.77 28.02
CA GLN A 39 13.58 21.76 27.09
C GLN A 39 14.53 20.57 27.20
N ASN A 40 13.97 19.37 27.37
CA ASN A 40 14.68 18.11 27.18
C ASN A 40 14.97 17.95 25.68
N GLN A 41 15.88 18.75 25.15
CA GLN A 41 16.36 18.59 23.79
C GLN A 41 17.30 17.39 23.79
N TRP A 42 16.80 16.27 23.26
CA TRP A 42 17.67 15.22 22.75
C TRP A 42 18.71 15.89 21.85
N ARG A 43 20.00 15.67 22.11
CA ARG A 43 21.05 16.22 21.24
C ARG A 43 20.77 15.71 19.83
N GLY A 44 20.40 16.57 18.90
CA GLY A 44 20.04 16.20 17.52
C GLY A 44 21.17 15.58 16.69
N THR A 45 22.33 15.35 17.30
CA THR A 45 23.56 14.85 16.67
C THR A 45 24.11 13.62 17.39
N CYS A 46 23.26 12.79 18.00
CA CYS A 46 23.68 11.45 18.45
C CYS A 46 23.35 10.40 17.39
N GLY A 47 24.37 9.75 16.83
CA GLY A 47 24.20 8.66 15.87
C GLY A 47 25.39 8.48 14.93
N ALA A 48 25.51 7.30 14.33
CA ALA A 48 26.42 7.07 13.22
C ALA A 48 25.92 7.84 11.99
N PRO A 49 26.81 8.47 11.19
CA PRO A 49 26.43 9.11 9.94
C PRO A 49 25.67 8.15 9.02
N GLN A 50 24.69 8.67 8.28
CA GLN A 50 23.99 7.88 7.28
C GLN A 50 24.98 7.41 6.20
N ALA A 51 24.84 6.15 5.80
CA ALA A 51 25.69 5.56 4.76
C ALA A 51 25.42 6.14 3.35
N ILE A 52 24.23 6.72 3.15
CA ILE A 52 23.86 7.50 1.97
C ILE A 52 23.70 8.95 2.41
N ASP A 53 24.40 9.87 1.77
CA ASP A 53 24.30 11.31 2.02
C ASP A 53 23.17 11.96 1.19
N ASP A 54 22.88 13.25 1.44
CA ASP A 54 21.83 14.00 0.72
C ASP A 54 22.01 14.00 -0.81
N ARG A 55 23.25 13.86 -1.28
CA ARG A 55 23.57 13.75 -2.71
C ARG A 55 23.20 12.36 -3.24
N GLY A 56 23.57 11.32 -2.50
CA GLY A 56 23.20 9.94 -2.77
C GLY A 56 21.68 9.73 -2.74
N GLU A 57 20.97 10.36 -1.79
CA GLU A 57 19.51 10.31 -1.74
C GLU A 57 18.88 10.95 -2.98
N ARG A 58 19.35 12.14 -3.40
CA ARG A 58 18.88 12.78 -4.64
C ARG A 58 19.19 11.95 -5.90
N ARG A 59 20.33 11.26 -5.94
CA ARG A 59 20.67 10.33 -7.03
C ARG A 59 19.71 9.14 -7.02
N LEU A 60 19.49 8.51 -5.87
CA LEU A 60 18.58 7.38 -5.72
C LEU A 60 17.15 7.76 -6.13
N ARG A 61 16.68 8.96 -5.75
CA ARG A 61 15.37 9.48 -6.17
C ARG A 61 15.26 9.60 -7.69
N ARG A 62 16.32 10.08 -8.37
CA ARG A 62 16.37 10.14 -9.84
C ARG A 62 16.39 8.75 -10.48
N CYS A 63 17.13 7.80 -9.93
CA CYS A 63 17.13 6.40 -10.40
C CYS A 63 15.73 5.79 -10.33
N VAL A 64 15.02 5.99 -9.21
CA VAL A 64 13.63 5.53 -9.05
C VAL A 64 12.66 6.25 -9.99
N GLN A 65 12.84 7.55 -10.23
CA GLN A 65 11.98 8.28 -11.18
C GLN A 65 12.22 7.86 -12.63
N ALA A 66 13.47 7.56 -13.00
CA ALA A 66 13.82 7.07 -14.33
C ALA A 66 13.31 5.64 -14.57
N ASN A 67 13.31 4.80 -13.54
CA ASN A 67 12.71 3.47 -13.60
C ASN A 67 11.95 3.17 -12.29
N ARG A 68 10.65 3.48 -12.30
CA ARG A 68 9.75 3.26 -11.15
C ARG A 68 9.57 1.79 -10.78
N HIS A 69 9.98 0.86 -11.65
CA HIS A 69 9.87 -0.59 -11.49
C HIS A 69 11.22 -1.24 -11.13
N ALA A 70 12.30 -0.47 -10.99
CA ALA A 70 13.61 -1.02 -10.65
C ALA A 70 13.59 -1.73 -9.30
N THR A 71 14.16 -2.94 -9.24
CA THR A 71 14.27 -3.69 -7.98
C THR A 71 15.32 -3.06 -7.07
N VAL A 72 15.26 -3.35 -5.77
CA VAL A 72 16.27 -2.85 -4.82
C VAL A 72 17.68 -3.29 -5.24
N GLU A 73 17.84 -4.50 -5.78
CA GLU A 73 19.13 -4.99 -6.26
C GLU A 73 19.63 -4.20 -7.47
N GLN A 74 18.76 -3.90 -8.44
CA GLN A 74 19.12 -3.07 -9.60
C GLN A 74 19.48 -1.64 -9.19
N LEU A 75 18.72 -1.04 -8.26
CA LEU A 75 19.00 0.27 -7.70
C LEU A 75 20.32 0.28 -6.92
N THR A 76 20.62 -0.81 -6.20
CA THR A 76 21.88 -0.97 -5.45
C THR A 76 23.06 -1.07 -6.40
N ALA A 77 22.95 -1.88 -7.45
CA ALA A 77 23.96 -1.98 -8.49
C ALA A 77 24.21 -0.60 -9.15
N GLN A 78 23.15 0.12 -9.52
CA GLN A 78 23.27 1.47 -10.08
C GLN A 78 23.90 2.48 -9.11
N MET A 79 23.56 2.42 -7.82
CA MET A 79 24.14 3.31 -6.80
C MET A 79 25.64 3.02 -6.61
N ASN A 80 26.03 1.75 -6.67
CA ASN A 80 27.41 1.31 -6.50
C ASN A 80 28.28 1.50 -7.76
N GLN A 81 27.68 1.75 -8.94
CA GLN A 81 28.44 2.11 -10.14
C GLN A 81 29.24 3.40 -9.89
N GLY A 82 30.58 3.27 -9.95
CA GLY A 82 31.52 4.37 -9.77
C GLY A 82 31.66 4.87 -8.32
N ALA A 83 31.13 4.14 -7.33
CA ALA A 83 31.22 4.52 -5.93
C ALA A 83 32.52 4.02 -5.29
N THR A 84 33.15 4.84 -4.45
CA THR A 84 34.34 4.47 -3.66
C THR A 84 34.01 3.60 -2.45
N LYS A 85 32.76 3.64 -1.98
CA LYS A 85 32.22 2.77 -0.93
C LYS A 85 30.92 2.17 -1.43
N SER A 86 30.82 0.84 -1.37
CA SER A 86 29.60 0.14 -1.74
C SER A 86 28.54 0.26 -0.65
N VAL A 87 27.30 0.37 -1.08
CA VAL A 87 26.10 0.42 -0.25
C VAL A 87 25.37 -0.91 -0.38
N SER A 88 24.83 -1.43 0.73
CA SER A 88 24.04 -2.66 0.72
C SER A 88 22.60 -2.43 0.25
N SER A 89 21.96 -3.49 -0.27
CA SER A 89 20.55 -3.44 -0.67
C SER A 89 19.62 -3.06 0.47
N THR A 90 19.90 -3.53 1.70
CA THR A 90 19.16 -3.13 2.90
C THR A 90 19.27 -1.63 3.20
N THR A 91 20.43 -1.02 2.93
CA THR A 91 20.62 0.42 3.13
C THR A 91 19.81 1.21 2.11
N VAL A 92 19.88 0.82 0.83
CA VAL A 92 19.06 1.42 -0.24
C VAL A 92 17.57 1.30 0.12
N GLN A 93 17.12 0.13 0.56
CA GLN A 93 15.74 -0.10 0.98
C GLN A 93 15.30 0.81 2.13
N ARG A 94 16.12 0.94 3.19
CA ARG A 94 15.82 1.82 4.33
C ARG A 94 15.71 3.28 3.88
N THR A 95 16.63 3.75 3.04
CA THR A 95 16.60 5.11 2.51
C THR A 95 15.36 5.35 1.65
N LEU A 96 14.95 4.39 0.81
CA LEU A 96 13.68 4.47 0.06
C LEU A 96 12.47 4.63 0.99
N LEU A 97 12.41 3.83 2.06
CA LEU A 97 11.33 3.92 3.06
C LEU A 97 11.32 5.25 3.79
N CYS A 98 12.48 5.79 4.16
CA CYS A 98 12.61 7.12 4.78
C CYS A 98 12.15 8.24 3.84
N MET A 99 12.35 8.09 2.52
CA MET A 99 11.80 9.00 1.51
C MET A 99 10.29 8.84 1.28
N GLY A 100 9.63 7.89 1.96
CA GLY A 100 8.21 7.58 1.74
C GLY A 100 7.94 6.75 0.48
N LEU A 101 8.98 6.26 -0.20
CA LEU A 101 8.85 5.41 -1.37
C LEU A 101 8.67 3.96 -0.90
N ARG A 102 7.46 3.43 -1.13
CA ARG A 102 7.11 2.03 -0.82
C ARG A 102 6.87 1.28 -2.12
N SER A 103 7.25 0.01 -2.12
CA SER A 103 6.84 -0.89 -3.20
C SER A 103 5.31 -0.94 -3.22
N ARG A 104 4.73 -0.56 -4.36
CA ARG A 104 3.30 -0.72 -4.66
C ARG A 104 3.13 -1.88 -5.64
N ARG A 105 3.76 -3.02 -5.36
CA ARG A 105 3.41 -4.25 -6.07
C ARG A 105 1.99 -4.61 -5.63
N LEU A 106 1.01 -4.29 -6.47
CA LEU A 106 -0.36 -4.70 -6.27
C LEU A 106 -0.40 -6.19 -6.58
N VAL A 107 -0.27 -7.02 -5.55
CA VAL A 107 -0.38 -8.47 -5.72
C VAL A 107 -1.87 -8.79 -5.90
N ILE A 108 -2.33 -8.84 -7.15
CA ILE A 108 -3.72 -9.16 -7.49
C ILE A 108 -3.99 -10.65 -7.19
N PHE A 109 -3.01 -11.51 -7.47
CA PHE A 109 -3.07 -12.95 -7.20
C PHE A 109 -1.85 -13.39 -6.38
N PRO A 110 -1.98 -13.60 -5.05
CA PRO A 110 -0.85 -13.87 -4.17
C PRO A 110 -0.07 -15.17 -4.43
N GLN A 111 -0.62 -16.04 -5.26
CA GLN A 111 -0.03 -17.33 -5.63
C GLN A 111 0.48 -17.35 -7.09
N ASN A 112 0.40 -16.23 -7.81
CA ASN A 112 0.76 -16.10 -9.23
C ASN A 112 0.11 -17.15 -10.16
N ASN A 113 -1.06 -17.66 -9.78
CA ASN A 113 -1.83 -18.67 -10.50
C ASN A 113 -3.23 -18.16 -10.90
N GLY A 114 -3.40 -16.83 -10.87
CA GLY A 114 -4.68 -16.20 -11.14
C GLY A 114 -5.10 -16.39 -12.59
N ILE A 115 -6.41 -16.52 -12.80
CA ILE A 115 -7.02 -16.40 -14.13
C ILE A 115 -7.81 -15.09 -14.12
N TYR A 116 -7.45 -14.19 -15.02
CA TYR A 116 -8.15 -12.93 -15.22
C TYR A 116 -9.11 -13.06 -16.40
N GLN A 117 -10.39 -12.77 -16.17
CA GLN A 117 -11.41 -12.79 -17.20
C GLN A 117 -11.90 -11.35 -17.46
N GLN A 118 -12.01 -10.99 -18.74
CA GLN A 118 -12.57 -9.73 -19.22
C GLN A 118 -13.25 -9.95 -20.59
N ASP A 119 -14.11 -9.03 -20.99
CA ASP A 119 -14.66 -9.03 -22.34
C ASP A 119 -13.68 -8.43 -23.37
N ASN A 120 -14.00 -8.57 -24.65
CA ASN A 120 -13.21 -8.03 -25.76
C ASN A 120 -13.62 -6.60 -26.16
N ALA A 121 -14.14 -5.80 -25.23
CA ALA A 121 -14.46 -4.40 -25.52
C ALA A 121 -13.20 -3.66 -26.02
N ARG A 122 -13.35 -2.70 -26.95
CA ARG A 122 -12.23 -1.97 -27.56
C ARG A 122 -11.27 -1.32 -26.55
N ARG A 123 -11.78 -0.97 -25.36
CA ARG A 123 -10.96 -0.40 -24.27
C ARG A 123 -10.06 -1.44 -23.61
N HIS A 124 -10.48 -2.69 -23.55
CA HIS A 124 -9.73 -3.80 -22.97
C HIS A 124 -8.70 -4.40 -23.96
N THR A 125 -8.89 -4.17 -25.25
CA THR A 125 -7.96 -4.58 -26.33
C THR A 125 -7.05 -3.45 -26.81
N ALA A 126 -7.04 -2.31 -26.13
CA ALA A 126 -6.16 -1.20 -26.46
C ALA A 126 -4.69 -1.60 -26.26
N CYS A 127 -3.79 -1.09 -27.11
CA CYS A 127 -2.36 -1.44 -27.09
C CYS A 127 -1.71 -1.23 -25.71
N SER A 128 -2.05 -0.14 -25.01
CA SER A 128 -1.56 0.13 -23.65
C SER A 128 -2.01 -0.91 -22.63
N VAL A 129 -3.21 -1.48 -22.80
CA VAL A 129 -3.76 -2.52 -21.92
C VAL A 129 -3.11 -3.87 -22.24
N CYS A 130 -2.93 -4.21 -23.51
CA CYS A 130 -2.20 -5.41 -23.92
C CYS A 130 -0.76 -5.39 -23.41
N ALA A 131 -0.04 -4.27 -23.55
CA ALA A 131 1.31 -4.11 -23.03
C ALA A 131 1.36 -4.32 -21.50
N TRP A 132 0.36 -3.81 -20.77
CA TRP A 132 0.28 -4.04 -19.33
C TRP A 132 0.06 -5.52 -18.99
N PHE A 133 -0.76 -6.26 -19.75
CA PHE A 133 -0.92 -7.70 -19.55
C PHE A 133 0.34 -8.49 -19.88
N GLU A 134 1.08 -8.12 -20.93
CA GLU A 134 2.37 -8.73 -21.26
C GLU A 134 3.41 -8.53 -20.15
N GLU A 135 3.43 -7.34 -19.52
CA GLU A 135 4.29 -7.07 -18.36
C GLU A 135 3.95 -7.94 -17.13
N HIS A 136 2.71 -8.43 -17.01
CA HIS A 136 2.22 -9.20 -15.85
C HIS A 136 1.92 -10.67 -16.17
N GLN A 137 2.41 -11.18 -17.31
CA GLN A 137 2.17 -12.56 -17.76
C GLN A 137 2.68 -13.63 -16.77
N ASP A 138 3.69 -13.31 -15.96
CA ASP A 138 4.23 -14.19 -14.92
C ASP A 138 3.38 -14.18 -13.62
N GLU A 139 2.40 -13.27 -13.51
CA GLU A 139 1.56 -13.11 -12.32
C GLU A 139 0.17 -13.74 -12.48
N PHE A 140 -0.40 -13.70 -13.68
CA PHE A 140 -1.69 -14.30 -13.98
C PHE A 140 -1.89 -14.51 -15.48
N THR A 141 -2.83 -15.38 -15.82
CA THR A 141 -3.20 -15.68 -17.20
C THR A 141 -4.49 -14.97 -17.55
N VAL A 142 -4.51 -14.25 -18.68
CA VAL A 142 -5.76 -13.70 -19.24
C VAL A 142 -6.51 -14.80 -19.98
N LEU A 143 -7.77 -15.03 -19.61
CA LEU A 143 -8.62 -16.03 -20.25
C LEU A 143 -9.03 -15.55 -21.66
N PRO A 144 -8.84 -16.35 -22.72
CA PRO A 144 -9.36 -16.01 -24.05
C PRO A 144 -10.89 -15.99 -24.02
N TRP A 145 -11.48 -14.88 -24.46
CA TRP A 145 -12.93 -14.68 -24.43
C TRP A 145 -13.53 -14.64 -25.85
N LEU A 146 -14.72 -15.23 -26.02
CA LEU A 146 -15.46 -15.16 -27.28
C LEU A 146 -16.21 -13.83 -27.40
N ALA A 147 -16.34 -13.31 -28.62
CA ALA A 147 -17.13 -12.10 -28.86
C ALA A 147 -18.62 -12.37 -28.59
N ASN A 148 -19.33 -11.39 -28.02
CA ASN A 148 -20.77 -11.41 -27.76
C ASN A 148 -21.29 -12.53 -26.83
N SER A 149 -20.47 -13.02 -25.89
CA SER A 149 -20.87 -14.05 -24.92
C SER A 149 -21.21 -13.47 -23.54
N LEU A 150 -22.31 -12.70 -23.47
CA LEU A 150 -22.78 -12.11 -22.21
C LEU A 150 -23.19 -13.19 -21.20
N ASP A 151 -23.86 -14.25 -21.66
CA ASP A 151 -24.32 -15.39 -20.86
C ASP A 151 -23.18 -16.09 -20.10
N LEU A 152 -21.95 -16.00 -20.62
CA LEU A 152 -20.78 -16.61 -20.01
C LEU A 152 -20.16 -15.73 -18.93
N ASN A 153 -20.49 -14.44 -18.86
CA ASN A 153 -19.86 -13.47 -17.96
C ASN A 153 -20.56 -13.45 -16.59
N PRO A 154 -19.98 -14.03 -15.53
CA PRO A 154 -20.67 -14.14 -14.24
C PRO A 154 -20.91 -12.80 -13.55
N ILE A 155 -20.18 -11.75 -13.95
CA ILE A 155 -20.34 -10.41 -13.37
C ILE A 155 -21.71 -9.80 -13.73
N GLU A 156 -22.30 -10.18 -14.86
CA GLU A 156 -23.60 -9.67 -15.29
C GLU A 156 -24.69 -10.14 -14.34
N ASN A 157 -24.63 -11.41 -13.89
CA ASN A 157 -25.55 -11.92 -12.88
C ASN A 157 -25.40 -11.19 -11.53
N LEU A 158 -24.18 -10.73 -11.20
CA LEU A 158 -23.95 -9.91 -10.01
C LEU A 158 -24.52 -8.50 -10.18
N TRP A 159 -24.41 -7.91 -11.36
CA TRP A 159 -25.03 -6.62 -11.67
C TRP A 159 -26.55 -6.69 -11.60
N ASP A 160 -27.16 -7.74 -12.17
CA ASP A 160 -28.61 -7.96 -12.08
C ASP A 160 -29.06 -8.11 -10.62
N HIS A 161 -28.30 -8.85 -9.81
CA HIS A 161 -28.58 -8.97 -8.38
C HIS A 161 -28.52 -7.61 -7.67
N LEU A 162 -27.49 -6.81 -7.93
CA LEU A 162 -27.36 -5.46 -7.34
C LEU A 162 -28.51 -4.54 -7.79
N ASP A 163 -28.87 -4.55 -9.07
CA ASP A 163 -29.98 -3.75 -9.60
C ASP A 163 -31.31 -4.15 -8.94
N GLN A 164 -31.57 -5.46 -8.79
CA GLN A 164 -32.75 -5.95 -8.08
C GLN A 164 -32.79 -5.50 -6.62
N VAL A 165 -31.67 -5.60 -5.89
CA VAL A 165 -31.60 -5.16 -4.49
C VAL A 165 -31.88 -3.66 -4.39
N VAL A 166 -31.26 -2.83 -5.23
CA VAL A 166 -31.46 -1.37 -5.23
C VAL A 166 -32.90 -1.00 -5.58
N ARG A 167 -33.53 -1.70 -6.54
CA ARG A 167 -34.94 -1.48 -6.90
C ARG A 167 -35.92 -1.86 -5.80
N ALA A 168 -35.57 -2.86 -4.98
CA ALA A 168 -36.40 -3.31 -3.88
C ALA A 168 -36.26 -2.45 -2.60
N MET A 169 -35.31 -1.51 -2.56
CA MET A 169 -35.12 -0.65 -1.38
C MET A 169 -36.29 0.33 -1.20
N ASP A 170 -36.71 0.49 0.06
CA ASP A 170 -37.67 1.51 0.47
C ASP A 170 -37.12 2.33 1.66
N PRO A 171 -36.91 3.65 1.52
CA PRO A 171 -37.08 4.44 0.31
C PRO A 171 -35.95 4.19 -0.72
N GLN A 172 -36.30 4.26 -2.00
CA GLN A 172 -35.32 4.15 -3.09
C GLN A 172 -34.33 5.33 -3.06
N PRO A 173 -33.03 5.12 -3.36
CA PRO A 173 -32.03 6.19 -3.41
C PRO A 173 -32.42 7.28 -4.42
N ARG A 174 -32.38 8.55 -3.98
CA ARG A 174 -32.82 9.71 -4.78
C ARG A 174 -31.67 10.57 -5.30
N ASN A 175 -30.44 10.30 -4.88
CA ASN A 175 -29.26 11.00 -5.33
C ASN A 175 -28.06 10.06 -5.45
N LEU A 176 -27.00 10.54 -6.10
CA LEU A 176 -25.82 9.73 -6.42
C LEU A 176 -25.10 9.22 -5.17
N ALA A 177 -25.05 10.00 -4.09
CA ALA A 177 -24.43 9.58 -2.83
C ALA A 177 -25.22 8.43 -2.18
N GLN A 178 -26.55 8.56 -2.11
CA GLN A 178 -27.42 7.50 -1.60
C GLN A 178 -27.33 6.23 -2.45
N LEU A 179 -27.26 6.37 -3.78
CA LEU A 179 -27.11 5.24 -4.69
C LEU A 179 -25.75 4.54 -4.50
N ALA A 180 -24.67 5.30 -4.37
CA ALA A 180 -23.34 4.73 -4.12
C ALA A 180 -23.31 3.95 -2.80
N THR A 181 -23.84 4.54 -1.71
CA THR A 181 -23.93 3.86 -0.42
C THR A 181 -24.82 2.60 -0.48
N ALA A 182 -25.96 2.68 -1.18
CA ALA A 182 -26.85 1.54 -1.37
C ALA A 182 -26.14 0.38 -2.11
N LEU A 183 -25.42 0.68 -3.18
CA LEU A 183 -24.66 -0.31 -3.95
C LEU A 183 -23.51 -0.92 -3.14
N GLU A 184 -22.79 -0.11 -2.37
CA GLU A 184 -21.72 -0.59 -1.48
C GLU A 184 -22.27 -1.57 -0.43
N LEU A 185 -23.36 -1.19 0.24
CA LEU A 185 -24.03 -2.05 1.22
C LEU A 185 -24.56 -3.34 0.59
N ALA A 186 -25.23 -3.25 -0.57
CA ALA A 186 -25.73 -4.40 -1.29
C ALA A 186 -24.59 -5.35 -1.69
N ARG A 187 -23.49 -4.82 -2.22
CA ARG A 187 -22.30 -5.58 -2.61
C ARG A 187 -21.67 -6.31 -1.42
N LEU A 188 -21.57 -5.67 -0.26
CA LEU A 188 -21.01 -6.29 0.95
C LEU A 188 -21.89 -7.40 1.52
N ASN A 189 -23.21 -7.35 1.25
CA ASN A 189 -24.16 -8.34 1.72
C ASN A 189 -24.29 -9.56 0.79
N ILE A 190 -23.65 -9.57 -0.39
CA ILE A 190 -23.68 -10.73 -1.28
C ILE A 190 -22.95 -11.91 -0.60
N PRO A 191 -23.63 -13.05 -0.37
CA PRO A 191 -22.99 -14.21 0.24
C PRO A 191 -21.86 -14.75 -0.63
N VAL A 192 -20.77 -15.19 0.00
CA VAL A 192 -19.63 -15.81 -0.70
C VAL A 192 -20.07 -17.00 -1.57
N ASN A 193 -21.09 -17.74 -1.13
CA ASN A 193 -21.65 -18.86 -1.88
C ASN A 193 -22.27 -18.45 -3.22
N THR A 194 -22.79 -17.23 -3.35
CA THR A 194 -23.29 -16.72 -4.64
C THR A 194 -22.16 -16.66 -5.66
N PHE A 195 -20.98 -16.15 -5.27
CA PHE A 195 -19.81 -16.13 -6.14
C PHE A 195 -19.36 -17.55 -6.52
N ARG A 196 -19.29 -18.47 -5.54
CA ARG A 196 -18.92 -19.87 -5.80
C ARG A 196 -19.87 -20.54 -6.78
N ASN A 197 -21.17 -20.45 -6.54
CA ASN A 197 -22.20 -21.05 -7.40
C ASN A 197 -22.13 -20.49 -8.84
N LEU A 198 -21.87 -19.19 -8.99
CA LEU A 198 -21.69 -18.58 -10.31
C LEU A 198 -20.48 -19.16 -11.05
N ILE A 199 -19.34 -19.28 -10.37
CA ILE A 199 -18.13 -19.89 -10.93
C ILE A 199 -18.34 -21.38 -11.24
N ASP A 200 -18.95 -22.13 -10.32
CA ASP A 200 -19.26 -23.55 -10.47
C ASP A 200 -20.27 -23.82 -11.60
N SER A 201 -21.07 -22.81 -11.97
CA SER A 201 -22.01 -22.90 -13.11
C SER A 201 -21.34 -22.76 -14.47
N LEU A 202 -20.12 -22.22 -14.56
CA LEU A 202 -19.43 -21.94 -15.84
C LEU A 202 -19.32 -23.17 -16.76
N PRO A 203 -18.96 -24.37 -16.29
CA PRO A 203 -18.94 -25.56 -17.15
C PRO A 203 -20.30 -25.90 -17.76
N ALA A 204 -21.39 -25.72 -17.01
CA ALA A 204 -22.75 -25.96 -17.50
C ALA A 204 -23.17 -24.91 -18.54
N ARG A 205 -22.84 -23.62 -18.32
CA ARG A 205 -23.07 -22.53 -19.27
C ARG A 205 -22.34 -22.77 -20.59
N LEU A 206 -21.05 -23.16 -20.51
CA LEU A 206 -20.25 -23.52 -21.69
C LEU A 206 -20.85 -24.71 -22.45
N ALA A 207 -21.34 -25.72 -21.73
CA ALA A 207 -22.03 -26.86 -22.35
C ALA A 207 -23.32 -26.42 -23.06
N ALA A 208 -24.09 -25.50 -22.48
CA ALA A 208 -25.30 -24.96 -23.08
C ALA A 208 -25.01 -24.12 -24.34
N VAL A 209 -24.02 -23.22 -24.29
CA VAL A 209 -23.56 -22.46 -25.47
C VAL A 209 -23.10 -23.39 -26.60
N ARG A 210 -22.36 -24.47 -26.25
CA ARG A 210 -21.93 -25.48 -27.22
C ARG A 210 -23.11 -26.20 -27.84
N SER A 211 -24.11 -26.59 -27.05
CA SER A 211 -25.35 -27.22 -27.54
C SER A 211 -26.16 -26.28 -28.42
N ALA A 212 -26.17 -24.99 -28.11
CA ALA A 212 -26.80 -23.93 -28.89
C ALA A 212 -25.97 -23.51 -30.13
N LYS A 213 -24.83 -24.16 -30.40
CA LYS A 213 -23.90 -23.83 -31.50
C LYS A 213 -23.48 -22.34 -31.51
N GLY A 214 -23.28 -21.76 -30.33
CA GLY A 214 -22.94 -20.34 -30.18
C GLY A 214 -24.14 -19.39 -30.13
N GLY A 215 -25.37 -19.91 -30.15
CA GLY A 215 -26.59 -19.14 -29.86
C GLY A 215 -26.82 -18.90 -28.36
N TYR A 216 -27.90 -18.18 -28.05
CA TYR A 216 -28.32 -17.86 -26.68
C TYR A 216 -28.53 -19.14 -25.84
N SER A 217 -27.96 -19.14 -24.64
CA SER A 217 -27.87 -20.35 -23.80
C SER A 217 -28.94 -20.44 -22.70
N GLY A 218 -29.73 -19.37 -22.51
CA GLY A 218 -30.79 -19.32 -21.49
C GLY A 218 -30.30 -19.05 -20.06
N PHE A 219 -29.03 -18.68 -19.91
CA PHE A 219 -28.41 -18.27 -18.66
C PHE A 219 -28.36 -16.75 -18.48
#